data_AF-A0A8T4JF68-F1
#
_entry.id   AF-A0A8T4JF68-F1
#
_cell.length_a   1.000
_cell.length_b   1.000
_cell.length_c   1.000
_cell.angle_alpha   90.00
_cell.angle_beta   90.00
_cell.angle_gamma   90.00
#
_symmetry.space_group_name_H-M   'P 1'
#
loop_
_entity.id
_entity.type
_entity.pdbx_description
1 polymer ?
#
loop_
_entity_poly.entity_id
_entity_poly.type
_entity_poly.pdbx_seq_one_letter_code
_entity_poly.pdbx_strand_id
1 'polypeptide(L)'
;KTSKNRTFMYDCLETLEKKGLVSHYIETNKKFFRAANPEQLYSVLDEEQKVQEQIMNEKCSSIKKLIPDLAKLQKPKGALPYVELFSTKKGIKTVLNLVLREKVDLFVYGSILAFRDIMEHYYDIWNKQRKGIATHVLTPEILQLPHAETEYFSDDYRTNTTTFTFGNKIIEILWGQVPVAILIESAE
;
A
#
# COMPACT_ATOMS: atom_id res chain seq x y z
N LYS A 1 -2.92 15.25 46.62
CA LYS A 1 -3.23 13.89 47.13
C LYS A 1 -3.93 13.12 46.01
N THR A 2 -3.34 12.05 45.52
CA THR A 2 -3.98 11.16 44.53
C THR A 2 -4.75 10.05 45.26
N SER A 3 -5.82 9.54 44.66
CA SER A 3 -6.66 8.47 45.20
C SER A 3 -6.14 7.06 44.89
N LYS A 4 -4.87 6.92 44.50
CA LYS A 4 -4.26 5.67 44.00
C LYS A 4 -3.42 4.97 45.07
N ASN A 5 -3.27 3.64 44.92
CA ASN A 5 -2.44 2.82 45.81
C ASN A 5 -0.95 3.21 45.69
N ARG A 6 -0.21 3.14 46.81
CA ARG A 6 1.20 3.51 46.92
C ARG A 6 2.10 2.76 45.94
N THR A 7 1.90 1.44 45.76
CA THR A 7 2.71 0.64 44.83
C THR A 7 2.60 1.18 43.40
N PHE A 8 1.37 1.38 42.94
CA PHE A 8 1.09 1.97 41.62
C PHE A 8 1.70 3.36 41.44
N MET A 9 1.75 4.18 42.51
CA MET A 9 2.39 5.50 42.42
C MET A 9 3.90 5.39 42.24
N TYR A 10 4.57 4.47 42.94
CA TYR A 10 6.01 4.28 42.77
C TYR A 10 6.33 3.74 41.38
N ASP A 11 5.54 2.79 40.86
CA ASP A 11 5.71 2.28 39.49
C ASP A 11 5.54 3.39 38.45
N CYS A 12 4.53 4.24 38.63
CA CYS A 12 4.28 5.41 37.78
C CYS A 12 5.42 6.43 37.87
N LEU A 13 5.89 6.76 39.07
CA LEU A 13 6.99 7.71 39.28
C LEU A 13 8.30 7.17 38.71
N GLU A 14 8.57 5.88 38.84
CA GLU A 14 9.73 5.23 38.23
C GLU A 14 9.67 5.26 36.70
N THR A 15 8.49 5.04 36.12
CA THR A 15 8.29 5.13 34.66
C THR A 15 8.49 6.56 34.16
N LEU A 16 7.92 7.55 34.86
CA LEU A 16 8.08 8.96 34.53
C LEU A 16 9.53 9.42 34.69
N GLU A 17 10.23 8.89 35.70
CA GLU A 17 11.64 9.13 35.93
C GLU A 17 12.50 8.54 34.80
N LYS A 18 12.24 7.30 34.37
CA LYS A 18 12.90 6.69 33.19
C LYS A 18 12.65 7.47 31.90
N LYS A 19 11.49 8.11 31.76
CA LYS A 19 11.15 8.99 30.63
C LYS A 19 11.67 10.42 30.79
N GLY A 20 12.41 10.75 31.86
CA GLY A 20 12.93 12.09 32.11
C GLY A 20 11.87 13.15 32.48
N LEU A 21 10.62 12.74 32.71
CA LEU A 21 9.50 13.64 33.02
C LEU A 21 9.42 14.00 34.51
N VAL A 22 10.11 13.26 35.35
CA VAL A 22 10.21 13.50 36.79
C VAL A 22 11.66 13.28 37.22
N SER A 23 12.16 14.19 38.05
CA SER A 23 13.43 14.04 38.78
C SER A 23 13.14 13.79 40.26
N HIS A 24 14.13 13.27 40.99
CA HIS A 24 14.02 13.16 42.43
C HIS A 24 15.23 13.74 43.15
N TYR A 25 15.04 14.12 44.40
CA TYR A 25 16.10 14.51 45.32
C TYR A 25 15.81 13.95 46.71
N ILE A 26 16.85 13.85 47.54
CA ILE A 26 16.73 13.34 48.90
C ILE A 26 16.86 14.52 49.86
N GLU A 27 15.86 14.68 50.72
CA GLU A 27 15.86 15.67 51.79
C GLU A 27 15.38 14.99 53.07
N THR A 28 16.15 15.09 54.16
CA THR A 28 15.81 14.50 55.47
C THR A 28 15.48 12.99 55.38
N ASN A 29 16.30 12.20 54.68
CA ASN A 29 16.11 10.76 54.44
C ASN A 29 14.79 10.38 53.73
N LYS A 30 14.16 11.31 53.00
CA LYS A 30 12.95 11.06 52.19
C LYS A 30 13.20 11.44 50.73
N LYS A 31 12.71 10.61 49.81
CA LYS A 31 12.77 10.83 48.35
C LYS A 31 11.62 11.76 47.94
N PHE A 32 11.95 12.96 47.49
CA PHE A 32 11.03 13.94 46.92
C PHE A 32 11.12 13.91 45.40
N PHE A 33 9.99 14.08 44.72
CA PHE A 33 9.90 14.06 43.27
C PHE A 33 9.49 15.43 42.73
N ARG A 34 10.10 15.87 41.64
CA ARG A 34 9.83 17.14 40.97
C ARG A 34 9.59 16.90 39.49
N ALA A 35 8.44 17.38 38.99
CA ALA A 35 8.13 17.31 37.58
C ALA A 35 9.12 18.14 36.75
N ALA A 36 9.47 17.62 35.58
CA ALA A 36 10.25 18.34 34.58
C ALA A 36 9.40 19.44 33.91
N ASN A 37 10.05 20.29 33.10
CA ASN A 37 9.35 21.29 32.28
C ASN A 37 8.33 20.57 31.35
N PRO A 38 7.07 21.02 31.24
CA PRO A 38 6.08 20.45 30.33
C PRO A 38 6.54 20.27 28.87
N GLU A 39 7.47 21.11 28.38
CA GLU A 39 8.07 20.96 27.04
C GLU A 39 8.77 19.61 26.84
N GLN A 40 9.22 18.96 27.92
CA GLN A 40 9.84 17.63 27.86
C GLN A 40 8.89 16.55 27.34
N LEU A 41 7.57 16.74 27.43
CA LEU A 41 6.60 15.82 26.82
C LEU A 41 6.77 15.75 25.30
N TYR A 42 7.07 16.88 24.65
CA TYR A 42 7.35 16.92 23.22
C TYR A 42 8.65 16.20 22.89
N SER A 43 9.71 16.43 23.68
CA SER A 43 11.00 15.76 23.48
C SER A 43 10.88 14.23 23.53
N VAL A 44 10.11 13.70 24.49
CA VAL A 44 9.87 12.25 24.59
C VAL A 44 9.17 11.69 23.34
N LEU A 45 8.16 12.39 22.82
CA LEU A 45 7.46 11.96 21.60
C LEU A 45 8.34 12.05 20.36
N ASP A 46 9.13 13.11 20.23
CA ASP A 46 10.08 13.30 19.12
C ASP A 46 11.19 12.23 19.13
N GLU A 47 11.70 11.87 20.30
CA GLU A 47 12.65 10.76 20.46
C GLU A 47 12.01 9.41 20.09
N GLU A 48 10.81 9.11 20.59
CA GLU A 48 10.08 7.88 20.24
C GLU A 48 9.84 7.80 18.72
N GLN A 49 9.48 8.90 18.07
CA GLN A 49 9.30 8.98 16.62
C GLN A 49 10.62 8.70 15.88
N LYS A 50 11.73 9.34 16.25
CA LYS A 50 13.04 9.14 15.62
C LYS A 50 13.53 7.70 15.73
N VAL A 51 13.34 7.07 16.89
CA VAL A 51 13.67 5.65 17.09
C VAL A 51 12.84 4.76 16.16
N GLN A 52 11.52 5.00 16.07
CA GLN A 52 10.67 4.23 15.16
C GLN A 52 11.05 4.43 13.69
N GLU A 53 11.38 5.66 13.30
CA GLU A 53 11.84 5.98 11.95
C GLU A 53 13.16 5.27 11.63
N GLN A 54 14.12 5.26 12.56
CA GLN A 54 15.37 4.52 12.41
C GLN A 54 15.12 3.01 12.24
N ILE A 55 14.30 2.40 13.11
CA ILE A 55 13.95 0.98 13.02
C ILE A 55 13.30 0.67 11.66
N MET A 56 12.41 1.54 11.18
CA MET A 56 11.77 1.36 9.88
C MET A 56 12.78 1.45 8.74
N ASN A 57 13.67 2.45 8.78
CA ASN A 57 14.72 2.64 7.78
C ASN A 57 15.69 1.44 7.72
N GLU A 58 16.06 0.89 8.87
CA GLU A 58 16.90 -0.32 8.94
C GLU A 58 16.20 -1.54 8.34
N LYS A 59 14.92 -1.75 8.64
CA LYS A 59 14.11 -2.82 8.05
C LYS A 59 14.01 -2.66 6.53
N CYS A 60 13.69 -1.46 6.05
CA CYS A 60 13.63 -1.16 4.63
C CYS A 60 14.97 -1.38 3.93
N SER A 61 16.08 -0.94 4.52
CA SER A 61 17.44 -1.15 4.01
C SER A 61 17.78 -2.64 3.91
N SER A 62 17.44 -3.41 4.94
CA SER A 62 17.69 -4.86 4.99
C SER A 62 16.91 -5.60 3.90
N ILE A 63 15.63 -5.27 3.73
CA ILE A 63 14.79 -5.84 2.66
C ILE A 63 15.31 -5.43 1.29
N LYS A 64 15.70 -4.16 1.10
CA LYS A 64 16.20 -3.65 -0.18
C LYS A 64 17.46 -4.38 -0.66
N LYS A 65 18.30 -4.84 0.27
CA LYS A 65 19.48 -5.68 -0.05
C LYS A 65 19.09 -7.09 -0.52
N LEU A 66 17.97 -7.64 -0.04
CA LEU A 66 17.50 -8.98 -0.38
C LEU A 66 16.70 -9.04 -1.70
N ILE A 67 16.05 -7.94 -2.09
CA ILE A 67 15.22 -7.86 -3.30
C ILE A 67 15.94 -8.40 -4.56
N PRO A 68 17.20 -8.03 -4.88
CA PRO A 68 17.87 -8.51 -6.08
C PRO A 68 18.04 -10.04 -6.11
N ASP A 69 18.30 -10.66 -4.97
CA ASP A 69 18.50 -12.11 -4.88
C ASP A 69 17.17 -12.85 -4.94
N LEU A 70 16.13 -12.33 -4.29
CA LEU A 70 14.77 -12.84 -4.45
C LEU A 70 14.28 -12.75 -5.90
N ALA A 71 14.62 -11.65 -6.60
CA ALA A 71 14.28 -11.47 -8.01
C ALA A 71 14.97 -12.51 -8.92
N LYS A 72 16.19 -12.97 -8.57
CA LYS A 72 16.87 -14.05 -9.31
C LYS A 72 16.15 -15.39 -9.13
N LEU A 73 15.62 -15.66 -7.92
CA LEU A 73 14.85 -16.87 -7.62
C LEU A 73 13.46 -16.86 -8.27
N GLN A 74 12.87 -15.68 -8.44
CA GLN A 74 11.53 -15.53 -9.00
C GLN A 74 11.50 -15.81 -10.51
N LYS A 75 12.58 -15.58 -11.26
CA LYS A 75 12.59 -15.80 -12.71
C LYS A 75 12.43 -17.29 -13.04
N PRO A 76 11.30 -17.76 -13.58
CA PRO A 76 11.28 -19.06 -14.23
C PRO A 76 12.29 -19.01 -15.38
N LYS A 77 13.27 -19.91 -15.36
CA LYS A 77 14.22 -20.06 -16.47
C LYS A 77 13.42 -20.52 -17.70
N GLY A 78 13.11 -19.60 -18.61
CA GLY A 78 12.90 -19.89 -20.03
C GLY A 78 11.59 -20.53 -20.48
N ALA A 79 10.52 -20.54 -19.67
CA ALA A 79 9.21 -21.01 -20.13
C ALA A 79 8.23 -19.84 -20.20
N LEU A 80 8.21 -19.14 -21.33
CA LEU A 80 7.04 -18.38 -21.74
C LEU A 80 6.10 -19.34 -22.48
N PRO A 81 4.78 -19.23 -22.32
CA PRO A 81 4.07 -18.19 -21.57
C PRO A 81 4.15 -18.37 -20.04
N TYR A 82 4.32 -17.25 -19.33
CA TYR A 82 4.22 -17.18 -17.87
C TYR A 82 2.80 -16.80 -17.47
N VAL A 83 2.22 -17.53 -16.52
CA VAL A 83 0.86 -17.28 -16.03
C VAL A 83 0.86 -17.18 -14.50
N GLU A 84 0.28 -16.12 -13.97
CA GLU A 84 0.15 -15.89 -12.52
C GLU A 84 -1.28 -15.48 -12.15
N LEU A 85 -1.80 -16.05 -11.05
CA LEU A 85 -3.15 -15.78 -10.56
C LEU A 85 -3.09 -14.80 -9.38
N PHE A 86 -3.91 -13.75 -9.44
CA PHE A 86 -4.07 -12.77 -8.37
C PHE A 86 -5.51 -12.79 -7.88
N SER A 87 -5.72 -13.04 -6.59
CA SER A 87 -7.05 -13.00 -5.98
C SER A 87 -7.18 -11.83 -5.01
N THR A 88 -8.42 -11.42 -4.75
CA THR A 88 -8.81 -10.29 -3.88
C THR A 88 -8.46 -8.91 -4.44
N LYS A 89 -9.11 -7.86 -3.92
CA LYS A 89 -8.80 -6.47 -4.29
C LYS A 89 -7.30 -6.15 -4.14
N LYS A 90 -6.61 -6.74 -3.16
CA LYS A 90 -5.17 -6.49 -2.94
C LYS A 90 -4.31 -7.09 -4.04
N GLY A 91 -4.64 -8.30 -4.53
CA GLY A 91 -3.98 -8.92 -5.67
C GLY A 91 -4.19 -8.12 -6.95
N ILE A 92 -5.42 -7.64 -7.18
CA ILE A 92 -5.74 -6.77 -8.32
C ILE A 92 -4.89 -5.49 -8.32
N LYS A 93 -4.70 -4.85 -7.16
CA LYS A 93 -3.80 -3.68 -7.05
C LYS A 93 -2.36 -4.04 -7.44
N THR A 94 -1.87 -5.20 -7.01
CA THR A 94 -0.52 -5.65 -7.33
C THR A 94 -0.32 -5.78 -8.83
N VAL A 95 -1.24 -6.45 -9.54
CA VAL A 95 -1.11 -6.68 -10.97
C VAL A 95 -1.34 -5.40 -11.79
N LEU A 96 -2.30 -4.55 -11.41
CA LEU A 96 -2.55 -3.26 -12.09
C LEU A 96 -1.41 -2.23 -11.89
N ASN A 97 -0.64 -2.35 -10.80
CA ASN A 97 0.56 -1.53 -10.61
C ASN A 97 1.68 -1.86 -11.60
N LEU A 98 1.65 -3.03 -12.27
CA LEU A 98 2.59 -3.36 -13.34
C LEU A 98 2.44 -2.39 -14.52
N VAL A 99 1.19 -2.07 -14.89
CA VAL A 99 0.87 -1.07 -15.93
C VAL A 99 1.52 0.28 -15.61
N LEU A 100 1.35 0.75 -14.36
CA LEU A 100 1.90 2.03 -13.90
C LEU A 100 3.43 2.05 -13.89
N ARG A 101 4.06 0.89 -13.72
CA ARG A 101 5.51 0.74 -13.69
C ARG A 101 6.12 0.70 -15.09
N GLU A 102 5.49 -0.01 -16.02
CA GLU A 102 6.00 -0.20 -17.38
C GLU A 102 5.77 1.03 -18.26
N LYS A 103 4.67 1.77 -18.05
CA LYS A 103 4.37 3.04 -18.73
C LYS A 103 4.42 2.95 -20.27
N VAL A 104 3.95 1.83 -20.80
CA VAL A 104 3.73 1.61 -22.24
C VAL A 104 2.26 1.75 -22.57
N ASP A 105 1.93 1.85 -23.86
CA ASP A 105 0.55 1.99 -24.34
C ASP A 105 -0.36 0.89 -23.78
N LEU A 106 -1.54 1.31 -23.35
CA LEU A 106 -2.51 0.49 -22.65
C LEU A 106 -3.77 0.31 -23.50
N PHE A 107 -4.12 -0.93 -23.77
CA PHE A 107 -5.37 -1.31 -24.41
C PHE A 107 -6.26 -1.97 -23.37
N VAL A 108 -7.47 -1.44 -23.17
CA VAL A 108 -8.42 -1.93 -22.20
C VAL A 108 -9.68 -2.38 -22.91
N TYR A 109 -10.15 -3.59 -22.61
CA TYR A 109 -11.36 -4.16 -23.18
C TYR A 109 -12.29 -4.66 -22.07
N GLY A 110 -13.60 -4.42 -22.21
CA GLY A 110 -14.63 -4.96 -21.31
C GLY A 110 -15.25 -3.94 -20.35
N SER A 111 -15.63 -4.39 -19.15
CA SER A 111 -16.38 -3.58 -18.19
C SER A 111 -15.50 -2.63 -17.40
N ILE A 112 -15.75 -1.33 -17.50
CA ILE A 112 -15.07 -0.28 -16.76
C ILE A 112 -15.87 0.09 -15.50
N LEU A 113 -17.19 -0.03 -15.54
CA LEU A 113 -18.08 0.17 -14.39
C LEU A 113 -17.80 -0.86 -13.29
N ALA A 114 -17.64 -2.14 -13.62
CA ALA A 114 -17.30 -3.16 -12.62
C ALA A 114 -15.96 -2.88 -11.94
N PHE A 115 -14.95 -2.43 -12.71
CA PHE A 115 -13.67 -1.99 -12.15
C PHE A 115 -13.87 -0.81 -11.18
N ARG A 116 -14.63 0.21 -11.58
CA ARG A 116 -14.93 1.38 -10.74
C ARG A 116 -15.65 0.99 -9.45
N ASP A 117 -16.69 0.18 -9.55
CA ASP A 117 -17.56 -0.17 -8.43
C ASP A 117 -16.85 -1.07 -7.41
N ILE A 118 -16.04 -2.03 -7.87
CA ILE A 118 -15.35 -2.98 -6.98
C ILE A 118 -14.10 -2.35 -6.38
N MET A 119 -13.36 -1.53 -7.13
CA MET A 119 -12.10 -0.97 -6.66
C MET A 119 -12.26 0.40 -5.99
N GLU A 120 -13.43 1.02 -6.11
CA GLU A 120 -13.84 2.22 -5.38
C GLU A 120 -12.76 3.32 -5.46
N HIS A 121 -12.30 3.84 -4.33
CA HIS A 121 -11.25 4.86 -4.26
C HIS A 121 -9.95 4.49 -4.98
N TYR A 122 -9.61 3.20 -5.10
CA TYR A 122 -8.42 2.80 -5.83
C TYR A 122 -8.54 3.09 -7.33
N TYR A 123 -9.75 2.99 -7.91
CA TYR A 123 -9.98 3.33 -9.32
C TYR A 123 -9.56 4.78 -9.61
N ASP A 124 -9.96 5.73 -8.77
CA ASP A 124 -9.62 7.15 -8.96
C ASP A 124 -8.12 7.41 -8.77
N ILE A 125 -7.51 6.78 -7.76
CA ILE A 125 -6.07 6.90 -7.50
C ILE A 125 -5.27 6.35 -8.69
N TRP A 126 -5.64 5.16 -9.17
CA TRP A 126 -4.96 4.51 -10.29
C TRP A 126 -5.12 5.32 -11.58
N ASN A 127 -6.31 5.85 -11.87
CA ASN A 127 -6.54 6.72 -13.03
C ASN A 127 -5.72 8.02 -12.98
N LYS A 128 -5.53 8.60 -11.79
CA LYS A 128 -4.63 9.75 -11.60
C LYS A 128 -3.17 9.37 -11.84
N GLN A 129 -2.75 8.20 -11.37
CA GLN A 129 -1.36 7.73 -11.48
C GLN A 129 -0.98 7.33 -12.91
N ARG A 130 -1.91 6.77 -13.69
CA ARG A 130 -1.66 6.42 -15.11
C ARG A 130 -1.64 7.63 -16.04
N LYS A 131 -1.86 8.84 -15.55
CA LYS A 131 -1.87 10.04 -16.39
C LYS A 131 -0.55 10.13 -17.18
N GLY A 132 -0.66 10.25 -18.51
CA GLY A 132 0.49 10.24 -19.42
C GLY A 132 0.77 8.88 -20.07
N ILE A 133 0.04 7.83 -19.71
CA ILE A 133 0.02 6.56 -20.44
C ILE A 133 -1.08 6.65 -21.50
N ALA A 134 -0.72 6.50 -22.78
CA ALA A 134 -1.71 6.43 -23.87
C ALA A 134 -2.63 5.24 -23.63
N THR A 135 -3.93 5.49 -23.62
CA THR A 135 -4.93 4.49 -23.24
C THR A 135 -6.03 4.43 -24.28
N HIS A 136 -6.25 3.25 -24.84
CA HIS A 136 -7.33 2.95 -25.78
C HIS A 136 -8.30 1.99 -25.10
N VAL A 137 -9.59 2.32 -25.10
CA VAL A 137 -10.63 1.59 -24.37
C VAL A 137 -11.71 1.16 -25.34
N LEU A 138 -12.01 -0.14 -25.36
CA LEU A 138 -13.14 -0.71 -26.09
C LEU A 138 -14.13 -1.29 -25.08
N THR A 139 -15.32 -0.70 -24.99
CA THR A 139 -16.29 -1.04 -23.92
C THR A 139 -17.74 -0.93 -24.42
N PRO A 140 -18.69 -1.76 -23.93
CA PRO A 140 -20.11 -1.56 -24.25
C PRO A 140 -20.74 -0.44 -23.41
N GLU A 141 -20.00 0.08 -22.43
CA GLU A 141 -20.52 1.01 -21.43
C GLU A 141 -20.33 2.46 -21.89
N ILE A 142 -21.40 3.24 -21.93
CA ILE A 142 -21.32 4.67 -22.25
C ILE A 142 -20.86 5.44 -21.01
N LEU A 143 -19.57 5.74 -20.93
CA LEU A 143 -18.98 6.57 -19.89
C LEU A 143 -17.91 7.51 -20.44
N GLN A 144 -17.70 8.63 -19.73
CA GLN A 144 -16.58 9.54 -20.00
C GLN A 144 -15.34 9.07 -19.24
N LEU A 145 -14.26 8.82 -19.97
CA LEU A 145 -12.96 8.47 -19.41
C LEU A 145 -11.96 9.58 -19.73
N PRO A 146 -11.43 10.30 -18.73
CA PRO A 146 -10.41 11.30 -18.97
C PRO A 146 -9.13 10.61 -19.48
N HIS A 147 -8.49 11.23 -20.47
CA HIS A 147 -7.20 10.79 -21.01
C HIS A 147 -7.22 9.36 -21.55
N ALA A 148 -8.31 8.97 -22.22
CA ALA A 148 -8.43 7.71 -22.94
C ALA A 148 -9.21 7.92 -24.24
N GLU A 149 -8.74 7.30 -25.32
CA GLU A 149 -9.50 7.15 -26.56
C GLU A 149 -10.49 6.01 -26.35
N THR A 150 -11.78 6.25 -26.50
CA THR A 150 -12.83 5.27 -26.18
C THR A 150 -13.67 4.95 -27.40
N GLU A 151 -13.75 3.68 -27.73
CA GLU A 151 -14.66 3.10 -28.72
C GLU A 151 -15.72 2.25 -28.03
N TYR A 152 -16.91 2.19 -28.64
CA TYR A 152 -18.06 1.53 -28.07
C TYR A 152 -18.56 0.40 -28.98
N PHE A 153 -18.99 -0.71 -28.38
CA PHE A 153 -19.64 -1.83 -29.07
C PHE A 153 -21.03 -2.13 -28.47
N SER A 154 -21.78 -3.03 -29.09
CA SER A 154 -23.16 -3.33 -28.68
C SER A 154 -23.25 -3.75 -27.21
N ASP A 155 -24.31 -3.30 -26.54
CA ASP A 155 -24.59 -3.60 -25.15
C ASP A 155 -24.84 -5.09 -24.89
N ASP A 156 -25.20 -5.83 -25.95
CA ASP A 156 -25.43 -7.29 -25.92
C ASP A 156 -24.20 -8.10 -25.49
N TYR A 157 -23.01 -7.48 -25.51
CA TYR A 157 -21.74 -8.11 -25.20
C TYR A 157 -21.16 -7.67 -23.85
N ARG A 158 -21.99 -7.16 -22.93
CA ARG A 158 -21.57 -6.87 -21.56
C ARG A 158 -21.04 -8.11 -20.86
N THR A 159 -19.78 -8.08 -20.48
CA THR A 159 -19.15 -9.08 -19.59
C THR A 159 -18.84 -8.43 -18.25
N ASN A 160 -18.64 -9.26 -17.21
CA ASN A 160 -18.10 -8.79 -15.94
C ASN A 160 -16.57 -8.92 -15.91
N THR A 161 -15.92 -8.73 -17.05
CA THR A 161 -14.47 -8.88 -17.17
C THR A 161 -13.83 -7.61 -17.70
N THR A 162 -12.56 -7.40 -17.36
CA THR A 162 -11.71 -6.40 -18.02
C THR A 162 -10.40 -7.02 -18.41
N THR A 163 -10.04 -6.87 -19.68
CA THR A 163 -8.73 -7.20 -20.21
C THR A 163 -7.89 -5.93 -20.26
N PHE A 164 -6.65 -5.99 -19.75
CA PHE A 164 -5.63 -4.96 -19.92
C PHE A 164 -4.47 -5.57 -20.70
N THR A 165 -4.22 -5.06 -21.89
CA THR A 165 -3.09 -5.48 -22.74
C THR A 165 -2.09 -4.33 -22.82
N PHE A 166 -0.82 -4.62 -22.53
CA PHE A 166 0.26 -3.65 -22.53
C PHE A 166 1.60 -4.35 -22.71
N GLY A 167 2.45 -3.83 -23.59
CA GLY A 167 3.72 -4.48 -23.94
C GLY A 167 3.50 -5.93 -24.37
N ASN A 168 4.13 -6.86 -23.66
CA ASN A 168 4.07 -8.31 -23.91
C ASN A 168 3.17 -9.05 -22.88
N LYS A 169 2.27 -8.31 -22.21
CA LYS A 169 1.45 -8.80 -21.10
C LYS A 169 -0.03 -8.57 -21.33
N ILE A 170 -0.81 -9.50 -20.79
CA ILE A 170 -2.26 -9.41 -20.71
C ILE A 170 -2.66 -9.65 -19.24
N ILE A 171 -3.52 -8.79 -18.71
CA ILE A 171 -4.20 -9.02 -17.44
C ILE A 171 -5.67 -9.22 -17.78
N GLU A 172 -6.19 -10.42 -17.54
CA GLU A 172 -7.63 -10.67 -17.59
C GLU A 172 -8.18 -10.64 -16.17
N ILE A 173 -9.16 -9.78 -15.91
CA ILE A 173 -9.80 -9.66 -14.59
C ILE A 173 -11.25 -10.12 -14.70
N LEU A 174 -11.63 -11.08 -13.86
CA LEU A 174 -13.02 -11.38 -13.57
C LEU A 174 -13.45 -10.63 -12.31
N TRP A 175 -14.41 -9.75 -12.48
CA TRP A 175 -14.99 -8.96 -11.40
C TRP A 175 -16.01 -9.77 -10.60
N GLY A 176 -16.11 -9.49 -9.31
CA GLY A 176 -17.02 -10.15 -8.38
C GLY A 176 -16.77 -9.68 -6.94
N GLN A 177 -17.46 -10.27 -5.96
CA GLN A 177 -17.22 -9.95 -4.55
C GLN A 177 -15.77 -10.18 -4.14
N VAL A 178 -15.17 -11.26 -4.66
CA VAL A 178 -13.74 -11.52 -4.60
C VAL A 178 -13.23 -11.51 -6.05
N PRO A 179 -12.64 -10.40 -6.53
CA PRO A 179 -12.15 -10.34 -7.89
C PRO A 179 -10.92 -11.24 -8.05
N VAL A 180 -10.75 -11.76 -9.26
CA VAL A 180 -9.63 -12.62 -9.64
C VAL A 180 -9.05 -12.10 -10.94
N ALA A 181 -7.73 -12.02 -11.03
CA ALA A 181 -7.01 -11.69 -12.25
C ALA A 181 -6.01 -12.78 -12.62
N ILE A 182 -5.81 -12.94 -13.92
CA ILE A 182 -4.76 -13.76 -14.49
C ILE A 182 -3.83 -12.79 -15.24
N LEU A 183 -2.56 -12.79 -14.86
CA LEU A 183 -1.49 -12.18 -15.65
C LEU A 183 -0.94 -13.25 -16.58
N ILE A 184 -0.86 -12.94 -17.87
CA ILE A 184 -0.18 -13.73 -18.88
C ILE A 184 0.93 -12.86 -19.44
N GLU A 185 2.16 -13.38 -19.45
CA GLU A 185 3.30 -12.76 -20.13
C GLU A 185 3.82 -13.72 -21.20
N SER A 186 3.99 -13.23 -22.42
CA SER A 186 4.56 -13.97 -23.55
C SER A 186 5.69 -13.16 -24.21
N ALA A 187 6.56 -13.77 -25.01
CA ALA A 187 7.56 -13.05 -25.81
C ALA A 187 7.35 -13.22 -27.32
N GLU A 188 6.29 -13.91 -27.71
CA GLU A 188 5.82 -13.99 -29.11
C GLU A 188 5.21 -12.65 -29.56
#